data_AF-A0A5J6HHU5-F1
#
_entry.id   AF-A0A5J6HHU5-F1
#
_cell.length_a   1.000
_cell.length_b   1.000
_cell.length_c   1.000
_cell.angle_alpha   90.00
_cell.angle_beta   90.00
_cell.angle_gamma   90.00
#
_symmetry.space_group_name_H-M   'P 1'
#
loop_
_entity.id
_entity.type
_entity.pdbx_description
1 polymer ?
#
loop_
_entity_poly.entity_id
_entity_poly.type
_entity_poly.pdbx_seq_one_letter_code
_entity_poly.pdbx_strand_id
1 'polypeptide(L)'
;MTPVRVGVFGLLGSGNLGNDGSLEAVLGYLHAEHPEAVVDALCGGPGTVAARYGIPATRLHWYRGEYRTASRAGAVAGKGLGKLVDAFRTAAWVRRHDVVIVPGMGVLEATLPLRPWGFPYALFLLCASGRLLGTRVALVGVGAAPIGNRATRALVRRSARLAAYRSYRDTLSRDAMRAMGVDTARDEVYPDLAFALPAPPTGAPSGTVCVGVMDFHGGDDDRDRAEEIHRRYLEGTTRFVRALAEGGRPVRLLTGDACDAPVVAAILDAVDSPLVTAAEAASLAELMKEMAAADAVVATRYHNLVCALKAGTPTLALSYAAKSDALMARMGLGAYCHPADEVDADRLLEQFRELERRSAELRRTLTERNKHAAQQLDDQFTTLTRTLFKATARQETP
;
A
#
# COMPACT_ATOMS: atom_id res chain seq x y z
N MET A 1 -20.29 22.38 19.67
CA MET A 1 -19.02 21.65 19.83
C MET A 1 -18.13 22.00 18.66
N THR A 2 -16.87 22.33 18.91
CA THR A 2 -15.90 22.61 17.85
C THR A 2 -15.60 21.30 17.11
N PRO A 3 -15.68 21.24 15.76
CA PRO A 3 -15.44 20.02 15.02
C PRO A 3 -14.00 19.54 15.20
N VAL A 4 -13.82 18.22 15.35
CA VAL A 4 -12.50 17.61 15.51
C VAL A 4 -11.69 17.80 14.22
N ARG A 5 -10.45 18.24 14.35
CA ARG A 5 -9.56 18.48 13.22
C ARG A 5 -8.63 17.29 13.03
N VAL A 6 -8.77 16.62 11.89
CA VAL A 6 -8.04 15.39 11.57
C VAL A 6 -7.08 15.64 10.41
N GLY A 7 -5.80 15.38 10.62
CA GLY A 7 -4.81 15.41 9.54
C GLY A 7 -4.56 14.00 8.99
N VAL A 8 -4.43 13.84 7.68
CA VAL A 8 -3.89 12.62 7.05
C VAL A 8 -2.50 12.86 6.49
N PHE A 9 -1.57 11.94 6.72
CA PHE A 9 -0.16 12.12 6.39
C PHE A 9 0.42 10.92 5.65
N GLY A 10 1.18 11.16 4.57
CA GLY A 10 1.87 10.06 3.87
C GLY A 10 2.30 10.37 2.44
N LEU A 11 2.75 9.35 1.72
CA LEU A 11 2.99 9.40 0.27
C LEU A 11 1.67 9.20 -0.49
N LEU A 12 0.70 10.05 -0.18
CA LEU A 12 -0.66 10.03 -0.75
C LEU A 12 -0.70 10.88 -2.02
N GLY A 13 -1.44 10.44 -3.03
CA GLY A 13 -1.57 11.08 -4.34
C GLY A 13 -0.30 11.05 -5.19
N SER A 14 0.69 10.22 -4.83
CA SER A 14 2.00 10.17 -5.49
C SER A 14 2.04 9.26 -6.72
N GLY A 15 0.92 8.66 -7.12
CA GLY A 15 0.81 7.72 -8.24
C GLY A 15 0.77 6.23 -7.83
N ASN A 16 0.95 5.92 -6.54
CA ASN A 16 0.82 4.56 -6.03
C ASN A 16 -0.63 4.29 -5.59
N LEU A 17 -1.34 3.45 -6.33
CA LEU A 17 -2.76 3.19 -6.09
C LEU A 17 -3.05 2.59 -4.71
N GLY A 18 -2.09 1.85 -4.14
CA GLY A 18 -2.24 1.22 -2.83
C GLY A 18 -2.29 2.20 -1.66
N ASN A 19 -1.39 3.19 -1.66
CA ASN A 19 -1.40 4.25 -0.65
C ASN A 19 -2.71 5.04 -0.70
N ASP A 20 -3.18 5.30 -1.93
CA ASP A 20 -4.41 6.03 -2.18
C ASP A 20 -5.64 5.24 -1.73
N GLY A 21 -5.66 3.92 -1.92
CA GLY A 21 -6.70 3.06 -1.38
C GLY A 21 -6.73 2.97 0.16
N SER A 22 -5.56 2.99 0.81
CA SER A 22 -5.49 3.08 2.28
C SER A 22 -6.05 4.41 2.80
N LEU A 23 -5.77 5.51 2.10
CA LEU A 23 -6.37 6.82 2.39
C LEU A 23 -7.90 6.77 2.20
N GLU A 24 -8.38 6.23 1.08
CA GLU A 24 -9.80 6.13 0.75
C GLU A 24 -10.56 5.33 1.82
N ALA A 25 -10.00 4.23 2.32
CA ALA A 25 -10.56 3.45 3.42
C ALA A 25 -10.68 4.27 4.72
N VAL A 26 -9.65 5.04 5.08
CA VAL A 26 -9.68 5.90 6.29
C VAL A 26 -10.65 7.06 6.13
N LEU A 27 -10.74 7.67 4.94
CA LEU A 27 -11.72 8.72 4.67
C LEU A 27 -13.16 8.18 4.76
N GLY A 28 -13.40 6.96 4.25
CA GLY A 28 -14.68 6.27 4.41
C GLY A 28 -15.06 6.07 5.87
N TYR A 29 -14.11 5.57 6.69
CA TYR A 29 -14.29 5.45 8.14
C TYR A 29 -14.60 6.80 8.80
N LEU A 30 -13.81 7.84 8.52
CA LEU A 30 -14.02 9.17 9.11
C LEU A 30 -15.37 9.75 8.71
N HIS A 31 -15.80 9.58 7.46
CA HIS A 31 -17.09 10.05 7.00
C HIS A 31 -18.26 9.33 7.68
N ALA A 32 -18.14 8.02 7.92
CA ALA A 32 -19.18 7.22 8.56
C ALA A 32 -19.27 7.46 10.08
N GLU A 33 -18.13 7.49 10.77
CA GLU A 33 -18.08 7.49 12.24
C GLU A 33 -17.86 8.87 12.87
N HIS A 34 -17.30 9.82 12.10
CA HIS A 34 -16.98 11.20 12.54
C HIS A 34 -17.37 12.22 11.47
N PRO A 35 -18.64 12.27 11.02
CA PRO A 35 -19.07 13.11 9.88
C PRO A 35 -18.81 14.61 10.07
N GLU A 36 -18.69 15.07 11.30
CA GLU A 36 -18.36 16.45 11.66
C GLU A 36 -16.86 16.78 11.61
N ALA A 37 -15.99 15.78 11.43
CA ALA A 37 -14.54 15.98 11.41
C ALA A 37 -14.11 16.82 10.20
N VAL A 38 -13.24 17.80 10.45
CA VAL A 38 -12.60 18.59 9.39
C VAL A 38 -11.29 17.92 9.03
N VAL A 39 -11.19 17.42 7.80
CA VAL A 39 -10.03 16.64 7.33
C VAL A 39 -9.15 17.46 6.39
N ASP A 40 -7.84 17.48 6.62
CA ASP A 40 -6.85 17.99 5.66
C ASP A 40 -5.65 17.02 5.54
N ALA A 41 -4.81 17.21 4.52
CA ALA A 41 -3.69 16.31 4.23
C ALA A 41 -2.33 17.02 4.21
N LEU A 42 -1.29 16.35 4.70
CA LEU A 42 0.12 16.66 4.43
C LEU A 42 0.76 15.49 3.67
N CYS A 43 0.89 15.62 2.34
CA CYS A 43 1.14 14.48 1.47
C CYS A 43 2.08 14.72 0.28
N GLY A 44 2.48 13.64 -0.39
CA GLY A 44 3.37 13.67 -1.56
C GLY A 44 2.75 14.33 -2.80
N GLY A 45 1.48 14.05 -3.07
CA GLY A 45 0.73 14.53 -4.24
C GLY A 45 -0.53 15.33 -3.87
N PRO A 46 -0.38 16.54 -3.33
CA PRO A 46 -1.53 17.32 -2.84
C PRO A 46 -2.53 17.71 -3.93
N GLY A 47 -2.09 17.91 -5.19
CA GLY A 47 -3.00 18.21 -6.30
C GLY A 47 -3.95 17.04 -6.58
N THR A 48 -3.41 15.82 -6.63
CA THR A 48 -4.19 14.59 -6.80
C THR A 48 -5.14 14.38 -5.62
N VAL A 49 -4.65 14.54 -4.39
CA VAL A 49 -5.47 14.35 -3.18
C VAL A 49 -6.63 15.34 -3.14
N ALA A 50 -6.39 16.62 -3.43
CA ALA A 50 -7.42 17.64 -3.44
C ALA A 50 -8.44 17.41 -4.57
N ALA A 51 -7.99 17.07 -5.77
CA ALA A 51 -8.86 16.84 -6.92
C ALA A 51 -9.74 15.58 -6.75
N ARG A 52 -9.18 14.50 -6.20
CA ARG A 52 -9.86 13.21 -6.10
C ARG A 52 -10.71 13.05 -4.85
N TYR A 53 -10.23 13.51 -3.70
CA TYR A 53 -10.89 13.28 -2.41
C TYR A 53 -11.56 14.54 -1.83
N GLY A 54 -11.42 15.69 -2.49
CA GLY A 54 -12.09 16.93 -2.09
C GLY A 54 -11.60 17.53 -0.77
N ILE A 55 -10.47 17.08 -0.23
CA ILE A 55 -9.88 17.61 1.02
C ILE A 55 -8.73 18.59 0.75
N PRO A 56 -8.56 19.66 1.55
CA PRO A 56 -7.40 20.52 1.45
C PRO A 56 -6.11 19.72 1.65
N ALA A 57 -5.13 19.91 0.76
CA ALA A 57 -3.89 19.14 0.79
C ALA A 57 -2.66 20.04 0.65
N THR A 58 -1.70 19.85 1.55
CA THR A 58 -0.42 20.55 1.59
C THR A 58 0.70 19.58 1.23
N ARG A 59 1.74 20.08 0.54
CA ARG A 59 2.90 19.28 0.16
C ARG A 59 3.77 18.93 1.38
N LEU A 60 4.13 17.65 1.48
CA LEU A 60 4.99 17.05 2.51
C LEU A 60 6.39 17.68 2.60
N HIS A 61 7.09 17.81 1.48
CA HIS A 61 8.44 18.36 1.43
C HIS A 61 8.45 19.74 0.77
N TRP A 62 9.16 20.70 1.37
CA TRP A 62 9.36 22.02 0.76
C TRP A 62 10.22 21.95 -0.51
N TYR A 63 11.25 21.10 -0.53
CA TYR A 63 12.21 21.01 -1.64
C TYR A 63 11.86 19.90 -2.65
N ARG A 64 11.62 20.27 -3.92
CA ARG A 64 11.28 19.35 -5.03
C ARG A 64 12.40 18.35 -5.40
N GLY A 65 13.65 18.60 -5.01
CA GLY A 65 14.84 17.87 -5.51
C GLY A 65 15.41 16.82 -4.56
N GLU A 66 14.65 16.34 -3.57
CA GLU A 66 15.18 15.45 -2.51
C GLU A 66 15.67 14.08 -3.03
N TYR A 67 15.14 13.65 -4.19
CA TYR A 67 15.57 12.46 -4.91
C TYR A 67 16.71 12.72 -5.93
N ARG A 68 17.09 13.98 -6.20
CA ARG A 68 18.26 14.30 -7.03
C ARG A 68 19.56 14.23 -6.22
N THR A 69 20.52 13.45 -6.73
CA THR A 69 21.91 13.40 -6.26
C THR A 69 22.49 14.81 -6.34
N ALA A 70 22.94 15.36 -5.20
CA ALA A 70 23.47 16.71 -5.15
C ALA A 70 25.00 16.65 -5.26
N SER A 71 25.56 17.14 -6.36
CA SER A 71 27.00 17.17 -6.64
C SER A 71 27.68 18.51 -6.32
N ARG A 72 27.02 19.44 -5.59
CA ARG A 72 27.60 20.77 -5.29
C ARG A 72 27.30 21.26 -3.87
N ALA A 73 28.26 21.95 -3.26
CA ALA A 73 28.21 22.47 -1.89
C ALA A 73 27.00 23.41 -1.61
N GLY A 74 26.56 24.21 -2.58
CA GLY A 74 25.36 25.05 -2.46
C GLY A 74 24.05 24.25 -2.29
N ALA A 75 23.98 23.03 -2.83
CA ALA A 75 22.83 22.14 -2.66
C ALA A 75 22.80 21.47 -1.27
N VAL A 76 23.93 21.44 -0.54
CA VAL A 76 24.00 20.92 0.83
C VAL A 76 23.45 21.93 1.84
N ALA A 77 23.82 23.21 1.71
CA ALA A 77 23.29 24.28 2.56
C ALA A 77 21.77 24.49 2.35
N GLY A 78 21.30 24.45 1.09
CA GLY A 78 19.87 24.51 0.78
C GLY A 78 19.06 23.33 1.31
N LYS A 79 19.65 22.13 1.35
CA LYS A 79 19.04 20.94 1.98
C LYS A 79 18.99 21.07 3.51
N GLY A 80 20.03 21.58 4.15
CA GLY A 80 20.05 21.81 5.60
C GLY A 80 18.98 22.82 6.04
N LEU A 81 18.89 23.96 5.36
CA LEU A 81 17.85 24.97 5.62
C LEU A 81 16.45 24.43 5.31
N GLY A 82 16.29 23.69 4.21
CA GLY A 82 15.03 23.03 3.86
C GLY A 82 14.54 22.07 4.93
N LYS A 83 15.44 21.34 5.62
CA LYS A 83 15.08 20.44 6.72
C LYS A 83 14.62 21.17 7.98
N LEU A 84 15.24 22.31 8.31
CA LEU A 84 14.77 23.16 9.41
C LEU A 84 13.39 23.75 9.08
N VAL A 85 13.20 24.24 7.86
CA VAL A 85 11.89 24.72 7.40
C VAL A 85 10.84 23.61 7.42
N ASP A 86 11.17 22.40 6.97
CA ASP A 86 10.27 21.25 7.03
C ASP A 86 9.89 20.91 8.48
N ALA A 87 10.81 21.03 9.45
CA ALA A 87 10.51 20.84 10.86
C ALA A 87 9.49 21.87 11.38
N PHE A 88 9.70 23.16 11.11
CA PHE A 88 8.75 24.21 11.49
C PHE A 88 7.40 24.07 10.78
N ARG A 89 7.40 23.76 9.48
CA ARG A 89 6.17 23.56 8.68
C ARG A 89 5.39 22.35 9.17
N THR A 90 6.07 21.24 9.47
CA THR A 90 5.44 20.03 10.01
C THR A 90 4.85 20.33 11.38
N ALA A 91 5.59 20.98 12.29
CA ALA A 91 5.08 21.35 13.61
C ALA A 91 3.89 22.32 13.54
N ALA A 92 3.96 23.34 12.68
CA ALA A 92 2.87 24.29 12.47
C ALA A 92 1.62 23.63 11.90
N TRP A 93 1.77 22.66 10.98
CA TRP A 93 0.65 21.88 10.46
C TRP A 93 0.08 20.94 11.53
N VAL A 94 0.92 20.19 12.25
CA VAL A 94 0.49 19.28 13.33
C VAL A 94 -0.29 20.02 14.41
N ARG A 95 0.15 21.22 14.83
CA ARG A 95 -0.53 22.04 15.86
C ARG A 95 -2.00 22.34 15.54
N ARG A 96 -2.40 22.29 14.27
CA ARG A 96 -3.77 22.59 13.83
C ARG A 96 -4.73 21.40 13.98
N HIS A 97 -4.23 20.25 14.46
CA HIS A 97 -4.97 18.99 14.49
C HIS A 97 -5.05 18.43 15.91
N ASP A 98 -6.18 17.81 16.21
CA ASP A 98 -6.38 17.01 17.42
C ASP A 98 -5.78 15.60 17.23
N VAL A 99 -5.94 15.07 16.01
CA VAL A 99 -5.50 13.73 15.60
C VAL A 99 -4.81 13.82 14.24
N VAL A 100 -3.70 13.11 14.07
CA VAL A 100 -3.10 12.87 12.74
C VAL A 100 -3.00 11.38 12.48
N ILE A 101 -3.52 10.92 11.34
CA ILE A 101 -3.51 9.52 10.93
C ILE A 101 -2.52 9.32 9.77
N VAL A 102 -1.68 8.30 9.89
CA VAL A 102 -0.86 7.77 8.80
C VAL A 102 -1.55 6.49 8.30
N PRO A 103 -2.33 6.55 7.20
CA PRO A 103 -3.17 5.45 6.76
C PRO A 103 -2.36 4.43 5.95
N GLY A 104 -2.10 3.26 6.52
CA GLY A 104 -1.49 2.14 5.83
C GLY A 104 -0.09 2.43 5.30
N MET A 105 0.16 1.99 4.07
CA MET A 105 1.43 2.08 3.33
C MET A 105 2.59 1.30 3.97
N GLY A 106 3.63 1.05 3.17
CA GLY A 106 4.94 0.58 3.65
C GLY A 106 5.78 1.68 4.29
N VAL A 107 5.19 2.54 5.14
CA VAL A 107 5.89 3.72 5.71
C VAL A 107 7.11 3.37 6.57
N LEU A 108 7.18 2.14 7.08
CA LEU A 108 8.29 1.61 7.85
C LEU A 108 9.05 0.50 7.08
N GLU A 109 8.79 0.31 5.78
CA GLU A 109 9.46 -0.66 4.92
C GLU A 109 10.61 -0.03 4.15
N ALA A 110 11.72 -0.74 4.00
CA ALA A 110 12.84 -0.32 3.14
C ALA A 110 12.73 -0.81 1.69
N THR A 111 11.57 -1.32 1.24
CA THR A 111 11.42 -1.98 -0.07
C THR A 111 11.45 -1.03 -1.28
N LEU A 112 11.40 0.28 -1.05
CA LEU A 112 11.79 1.29 -2.04
C LEU A 112 13.03 1.98 -1.49
N PRO A 113 13.99 2.45 -2.32
CA PRO A 113 15.23 3.05 -1.86
C PRO A 113 14.96 4.26 -0.95
N LEU A 114 14.85 3.99 0.36
CA LEU A 114 14.54 4.97 1.38
C LEU A 114 15.81 5.75 1.70
N ARG A 115 15.89 6.97 1.20
CA ARG A 115 16.88 7.92 1.70
C ARG A 115 16.50 8.30 3.14
N PRO A 116 17.41 8.18 4.13
CA PRO A 116 17.10 8.46 5.54
C PRO A 116 16.43 9.82 5.75
N TRP A 117 16.82 10.80 4.93
CA TRP A 117 16.38 12.19 5.00
C TRP A 117 15.11 12.50 4.20
N GLY A 118 14.54 11.53 3.48
CA GLY A 118 13.26 11.69 2.80
C GLY A 118 12.09 11.40 3.75
N PHE A 119 11.31 10.38 3.42
CA PHE A 119 10.12 10.01 4.18
C PHE A 119 10.38 9.60 5.65
N PRO A 120 11.42 8.80 6.00
CA PRO A 120 11.67 8.40 7.39
C PRO A 120 11.88 9.60 8.33
N TYR A 121 12.57 10.63 7.84
CA TYR A 121 12.77 11.88 8.56
C TYR A 121 11.46 12.67 8.72
N ALA A 122 10.65 12.77 7.68
CA ALA A 122 9.35 13.44 7.76
C ALA A 122 8.41 12.73 8.75
N LEU A 123 8.39 11.40 8.76
CA LEU A 123 7.62 10.62 9.73
C LEU A 123 8.10 10.84 11.17
N PHE A 124 9.42 10.94 11.37
CA PHE A 124 9.99 11.27 12.68
C PHE A 124 9.57 12.68 13.13
N LEU A 125 9.67 13.68 12.25
CA LEU A 125 9.22 15.03 12.55
C LEU A 125 7.74 15.08 12.91
N LEU A 126 6.90 14.35 12.19
CA LEU A 126 5.47 14.24 12.48
C LEU A 126 5.24 13.71 13.90
N CYS A 127 5.80 12.54 14.21
CA CYS A 127 5.58 11.90 15.50
C CYS A 127 6.18 12.72 16.67
N ALA A 128 7.36 13.30 16.46
CA ALA A 128 7.99 14.18 17.44
C ALA A 128 7.17 15.45 17.68
N SER A 129 6.69 16.11 16.62
CA SER A 129 5.84 17.29 16.72
C SER A 129 4.53 16.97 17.43
N GLY A 130 3.89 15.85 17.10
CA GLY A 130 2.66 15.43 17.77
C GLY A 130 2.87 15.20 19.27
N ARG A 131 3.95 14.49 19.64
CA ARG A 131 4.28 14.24 21.05
C ARG A 131 4.58 15.52 21.84
N LEU A 132 5.20 16.52 21.21
CA LEU A 132 5.55 17.80 21.81
C LEU A 132 4.34 18.75 21.93
N LEU A 133 3.45 18.72 20.94
CA LEU A 133 2.30 19.64 20.84
C LEU A 133 1.01 19.06 21.43
N GLY A 134 0.99 17.78 21.79
CA GLY A 134 -0.18 17.10 22.34
C GLY A 134 -1.11 16.49 21.28
N THR A 135 -0.84 16.66 19.99
CA THR A 135 -1.59 16.04 18.89
C THR A 135 -1.35 14.54 18.83
N ARG A 136 -2.44 13.75 18.75
CA ARG A 136 -2.36 12.28 18.74
C ARG A 136 -2.03 11.76 17.34
N VAL A 137 -0.79 11.31 17.15
CA VAL A 137 -0.36 10.69 15.90
C VAL A 137 -0.61 9.18 15.94
N ALA A 138 -1.33 8.66 14.96
CA ALA A 138 -1.70 7.26 14.82
C ALA A 138 -1.11 6.63 13.55
N LEU A 139 -0.38 5.53 13.69
CA LEU A 139 0.11 4.70 12.59
C LEU A 139 -0.86 3.53 12.41
N VAL A 140 -1.69 3.56 11.36
CA VAL A 140 -2.83 2.64 11.23
C VAL A 140 -2.58 1.64 10.12
N GLY A 141 -2.49 0.34 10.44
CA GLY A 141 -2.28 -0.72 9.45
C GLY A 141 -0.99 -0.58 8.64
N VAL A 142 0.09 -0.06 9.25
CA VAL A 142 1.33 0.22 8.50
C VAL A 142 2.14 -1.05 8.24
N GLY A 143 2.82 -1.11 7.09
CA GLY A 143 3.82 -2.11 6.78
C GLY A 143 5.19 -1.75 7.36
N ALA A 144 5.97 -2.77 7.74
CA ALA A 144 7.34 -2.61 8.23
C ALA A 144 8.26 -3.76 7.79
N ALA A 145 9.54 -3.46 7.61
CA ALA A 145 10.55 -4.46 7.25
C ALA A 145 11.82 -4.27 8.10
N PRO A 146 12.70 -5.29 8.21
CA PRO A 146 14.02 -5.11 8.78
C PRO A 146 14.82 -4.04 8.01
N ILE A 147 15.50 -3.13 8.73
CA ILE A 147 16.21 -1.99 8.11
C ILE A 147 17.71 -2.08 8.39
N GLY A 148 18.53 -2.46 7.41
CA GLY A 148 20.00 -2.54 7.59
C GLY A 148 20.66 -1.20 7.95
N ASN A 149 20.21 -0.10 7.33
CA ASN A 149 20.78 1.23 7.56
C ASN A 149 20.49 1.75 8.99
N ARG A 150 21.55 2.03 9.76
CA ARG A 150 21.45 2.45 11.17
C ARG A 150 20.67 3.77 11.36
N ALA A 151 20.84 4.74 10.48
CA ALA A 151 20.17 6.05 10.59
C ALA A 151 18.67 5.93 10.30
N THR A 152 18.30 5.25 9.20
CA THR A 152 16.89 4.98 8.88
C THR A 152 16.23 4.16 9.98
N ARG A 153 16.90 3.11 10.48
CA ARG A 153 16.43 2.29 11.60
C ARG A 153 16.17 3.13 12.85
N ALA A 154 17.09 4.04 13.19
CA ALA A 154 16.94 4.92 14.36
C ALA A 154 15.75 5.87 14.22
N LEU A 155 15.54 6.47 13.04
CA LEU A 155 14.39 7.34 12.76
C LEU A 155 13.08 6.56 12.87
N VAL A 156 12.95 5.42 12.16
CA VAL A 156 11.76 4.56 12.20
C VAL A 156 11.42 4.11 13.62
N ARG A 157 12.41 3.63 14.39
CA ARG A 157 12.23 3.23 15.78
C ARG A 157 11.74 4.39 16.65
N ARG A 158 12.31 5.59 16.48
CA ARG A 158 11.90 6.79 17.25
C ARG A 158 10.49 7.21 16.87
N SER A 159 10.15 7.26 15.58
CA SER A 159 8.81 7.58 15.10
C SER A 159 7.76 6.66 15.73
N ALA A 160 7.99 5.34 15.66
CA ALA A 160 7.08 4.36 16.24
C ALA A 160 6.89 4.57 17.75
N ARG A 161 7.97 4.79 18.50
CA ARG A 161 7.89 5.03 19.96
C ARG A 161 7.16 6.32 20.35
N LEU A 162 7.15 7.31 19.47
CA LEU A 162 6.51 8.61 19.69
C LEU A 162 5.02 8.61 19.28
N ALA A 163 4.59 7.66 18.44
CA ALA A 163 3.21 7.52 18.03
C ALA A 163 2.30 7.15 19.21
N ALA A 164 1.11 7.77 19.24
CA ALA A 164 0.09 7.53 20.26
C ALA A 164 -0.67 6.22 20.03
N TYR A 165 -0.74 5.77 18.78
CA TYR A 165 -1.34 4.49 18.39
C TYR A 165 -0.52 3.85 17.26
N ARG A 166 -0.40 2.53 17.29
CA ARG A 166 0.22 1.73 16.25
C ARG A 166 -0.58 0.47 15.99
N SER A 167 -0.71 0.12 14.73
CA SER A 167 -1.17 -1.19 14.28
C SER A 167 -0.50 -1.54 12.96
N TYR A 168 -0.43 -2.84 12.69
CA TYR A 168 0.30 -3.38 11.54
C TYR A 168 -0.65 -4.16 10.64
N ARG A 169 -0.36 -4.19 9.33
CA ARG A 169 -1.17 -4.97 8.35
C ARG A 169 -0.85 -6.47 8.34
N ASP A 170 0.29 -6.86 8.90
CA ASP A 170 0.74 -8.25 8.96
C ASP A 170 1.68 -8.48 10.17
N THR A 171 1.87 -9.75 10.52
CA THR A 171 2.71 -10.17 11.64
C THR A 171 4.19 -9.90 11.38
N LEU A 172 4.65 -10.05 10.13
CA LEU A 172 6.03 -9.77 9.73
C LEU A 172 6.42 -8.33 10.05
N SER A 173 5.53 -7.38 9.80
CA SER A 173 5.70 -5.96 10.08
C SER A 173 5.81 -5.69 11.58
N ARG A 174 4.90 -6.25 12.38
CA ARG A 174 4.96 -6.13 13.85
C ARG A 174 6.25 -6.72 14.40
N ASP A 175 6.64 -7.90 13.91
CA ASP A 175 7.81 -8.63 14.40
C ASP A 175 9.12 -7.96 13.95
N ALA A 176 9.16 -7.34 12.77
CA ALA A 176 10.27 -6.49 12.35
C ALA A 176 10.46 -5.28 13.28
N MET A 177 9.37 -4.62 13.69
CA MET A 177 9.43 -3.52 14.66
C MET A 177 9.88 -3.99 16.05
N ARG A 178 9.43 -5.18 16.48
CA ARG A 178 9.90 -5.83 17.71
C ARG A 178 11.40 -6.11 17.66
N ALA A 179 11.89 -6.70 16.57
CA ALA A 179 13.31 -6.98 16.37
C ALA A 179 14.17 -5.70 16.34
N MET A 180 13.60 -4.56 15.96
CA MET A 180 14.25 -3.25 16.04
C MET A 180 14.18 -2.60 17.44
N GLY A 181 13.61 -3.28 18.43
CA GLY A 181 13.55 -2.84 19.83
C GLY A 181 12.42 -1.86 20.13
N VAL A 182 11.32 -1.92 19.39
CA VAL A 182 10.05 -1.28 19.76
C VAL A 182 9.21 -2.29 20.55
N ASP A 183 8.64 -1.85 21.66
CA ASP A 183 7.68 -2.67 22.40
C ASP A 183 6.36 -2.73 21.62
N THR A 184 6.03 -3.92 21.14
CA THR A 184 4.84 -4.19 20.33
C THR A 184 3.80 -5.03 21.09
N ALA A 185 3.92 -5.15 22.42
CA ALA A 185 3.01 -5.99 23.22
C ALA A 185 1.54 -5.54 23.17
N ARG A 186 1.29 -4.27 22.85
CA ARG A 186 -0.06 -3.68 22.72
C ARG A 186 -0.43 -3.34 21.27
N ASP A 187 0.44 -3.68 20.32
CA ASP A 187 0.24 -3.33 18.92
C ASP A 187 -0.44 -4.50 18.20
N GLU A 188 -1.64 -4.25 17.69
CA GLU A 188 -2.48 -5.26 17.03
C GLU A 188 -2.16 -5.39 15.54
N VAL A 189 -2.48 -6.56 14.98
CA VAL A 189 -2.36 -6.86 13.56
C VAL A 189 -3.74 -6.99 12.95
N TYR A 190 -4.03 -6.14 11.96
CA TYR A 190 -5.30 -6.13 11.23
C TYR A 190 -5.08 -6.48 9.76
N PRO A 191 -6.14 -6.76 8.97
CA PRO A 191 -6.03 -6.80 7.52
C PRO A 191 -5.51 -5.48 6.96
N ASP A 192 -5.05 -5.50 5.70
CA ASP A 192 -4.74 -4.27 4.98
C ASP A 192 -6.00 -3.39 4.88
N LEU A 193 -5.85 -2.07 5.05
CA LEU A 193 -6.97 -1.13 5.08
C LEU A 193 -7.79 -1.15 3.79
N ALA A 194 -7.20 -1.52 2.65
CA ALA A 194 -7.94 -1.63 1.40
C ALA A 194 -9.05 -2.70 1.44
N PHE A 195 -9.02 -3.65 2.39
CA PHE A 195 -10.14 -4.58 2.61
C PHE A 195 -11.39 -3.89 3.20
N ALA A 196 -11.31 -2.66 3.72
CA ALA A 196 -12.47 -1.88 4.14
C ALA A 196 -13.16 -1.16 2.96
N LEU A 197 -12.55 -1.13 1.77
CA LEU A 197 -13.19 -0.52 0.61
C LEU A 197 -14.44 -1.31 0.18
N PRO A 198 -15.43 -0.66 -0.45
CA PRO A 198 -16.59 -1.33 -1.00
C PRO A 198 -16.17 -2.43 -2.00
N ALA A 199 -16.73 -3.64 -1.84
CA ALA A 199 -16.54 -4.69 -2.83
C ALA A 199 -17.46 -4.40 -4.04
N PRO A 200 -16.95 -4.45 -5.27
CA PRO A 200 -17.81 -4.44 -6.45
C PRO A 200 -18.67 -5.71 -6.48
N PRO A 201 -19.88 -5.63 -7.08
CA PRO A 201 -20.68 -6.84 -7.30
C PRO A 201 -19.91 -7.81 -8.17
N THR A 202 -20.04 -9.11 -7.87
CA THR A 202 -19.42 -10.16 -8.69
C THR A 202 -20.01 -10.14 -10.09
N GLY A 203 -19.14 -10.01 -11.11
CA GLY A 203 -19.54 -10.08 -12.50
C GLY A 203 -19.86 -11.50 -12.94
N ALA A 204 -20.57 -11.65 -14.06
CA ALA A 204 -20.68 -12.94 -14.71
C ALA A 204 -19.29 -13.38 -15.22
N PRO A 205 -18.95 -14.69 -15.15
CA PRO A 205 -17.71 -15.20 -15.71
C PRO A 205 -17.57 -14.79 -17.18
N SER A 206 -16.42 -14.23 -17.53
CA SER A 206 -16.18 -13.67 -18.87
C SER A 206 -15.13 -14.44 -19.66
N GLY A 207 -14.51 -15.47 -19.06
CA GLY A 207 -13.32 -16.12 -19.62
C GLY A 207 -12.03 -15.33 -19.40
N THR A 208 -12.13 -14.06 -18.99
CA THR A 208 -11.00 -13.13 -18.89
C THR A 208 -10.09 -13.49 -17.72
N VAL A 209 -8.79 -13.42 -17.96
CA VAL A 209 -7.74 -13.50 -16.92
C VAL A 209 -7.14 -12.11 -16.73
N CYS A 210 -7.17 -11.59 -15.52
CA CYS A 210 -6.46 -10.37 -15.20
C CYS A 210 -5.02 -10.69 -14.81
N VAL A 211 -4.05 -10.02 -15.44
CA VAL A 211 -2.62 -10.19 -15.16
C VAL A 211 -2.03 -8.87 -14.67
N GLY A 212 -1.80 -8.77 -13.37
CA GLY A 212 -1.22 -7.59 -12.71
C GLY A 212 0.30 -7.60 -12.77
N VAL A 213 0.88 -6.71 -13.58
CA VAL A 213 2.32 -6.65 -13.81
C VAL A 213 3.01 -5.59 -12.95
N MET A 214 4.32 -5.74 -12.78
CA MET A 214 5.17 -4.83 -12.03
C MET A 214 6.48 -4.60 -12.78
N ASP A 215 6.98 -3.37 -12.80
CA ASP A 215 8.39 -3.08 -13.13
C ASP A 215 9.31 -3.62 -12.03
N PHE A 216 9.53 -4.92 -12.06
CA PHE A 216 10.18 -5.68 -10.99
C PHE A 216 11.66 -5.94 -11.32
N HIS A 217 12.53 -5.65 -10.35
CA HIS A 217 14.00 -5.72 -10.46
C HIS A 217 14.65 -6.44 -9.26
N GLY A 218 13.87 -7.19 -8.47
CA GLY A 218 14.35 -7.77 -7.21
C GLY A 218 14.28 -6.79 -6.02
N GLY A 219 14.81 -7.24 -4.88
CA GLY A 219 14.92 -6.45 -3.65
C GLY A 219 16.19 -5.59 -3.59
N ASP A 220 16.37 -4.89 -2.46
CA ASP A 220 17.56 -4.05 -2.23
C ASP A 220 18.88 -4.85 -2.24
N ASP A 221 18.83 -6.13 -1.85
CA ASP A 221 19.98 -7.03 -1.83
C ASP A 221 20.31 -7.62 -3.22
N ASP A 222 19.41 -7.47 -4.19
CA ASP A 222 19.53 -8.04 -5.54
C ASP A 222 20.05 -7.05 -6.59
N ARG A 223 20.53 -5.87 -6.17
CA ARG A 223 20.92 -4.77 -7.07
C ARG A 223 21.91 -5.17 -8.16
N ASP A 224 22.84 -6.08 -7.84
CA ASP A 224 23.85 -6.56 -8.80
C ASP A 224 23.24 -7.48 -9.88
N ARG A 225 22.05 -8.03 -9.63
CA ARG A 225 21.31 -8.93 -10.54
C ARG A 225 19.98 -8.33 -11.03
N ALA A 226 19.74 -7.04 -10.78
CA ALA A 226 18.47 -6.38 -11.06
C ALA A 226 18.00 -6.55 -12.51
N GLU A 227 18.89 -6.35 -13.47
CA GLU A 227 18.59 -6.51 -14.91
C GLU A 227 18.29 -7.97 -15.29
N GLU A 228 19.01 -8.93 -14.69
CA GLU A 228 18.79 -10.36 -14.89
C GLU A 228 17.39 -10.77 -14.39
N ILE A 229 17.04 -10.35 -13.18
CA ILE A 229 15.74 -10.61 -12.55
C ILE A 229 14.62 -9.98 -13.38
N HIS A 230 14.77 -8.71 -13.76
CA HIS A 230 13.78 -8.02 -14.58
C HIS A 230 13.51 -8.73 -15.90
N ARG A 231 14.58 -9.12 -16.61
CA ARG A 231 14.48 -9.85 -17.86
C ARG A 231 13.79 -11.19 -17.67
N ARG A 232 14.16 -11.97 -16.65
CA ARG A 232 13.54 -13.26 -16.35
C ARG A 232 12.05 -13.11 -16.04
N TYR A 233 11.70 -12.15 -15.20
CA TYR A 233 10.32 -11.83 -14.85
C TYR A 233 9.49 -11.47 -16.10
N LEU A 234 10.02 -10.58 -16.95
CA LEU A 234 9.35 -10.15 -18.18
C LEU A 234 9.19 -11.31 -19.16
N GLU A 235 10.25 -12.09 -19.41
CA GLU A 235 10.22 -13.26 -20.30
C GLU A 235 9.19 -14.30 -19.81
N GLY A 236 9.21 -14.65 -18.53
CA GLY A 236 8.30 -15.63 -17.93
C GLY A 236 6.83 -15.18 -17.98
N THR A 237 6.57 -13.91 -17.60
CA THR A 237 5.21 -13.34 -17.65
C THR A 237 4.70 -13.24 -19.08
N THR A 238 5.54 -12.84 -20.03
CA THR A 238 5.18 -12.77 -21.46
C THR A 238 4.83 -14.14 -22.01
N ARG A 239 5.60 -15.20 -21.68
CA ARG A 239 5.29 -16.57 -22.11
C ARG A 239 3.96 -17.05 -21.52
N PHE A 240 3.71 -16.77 -20.25
CA PHE A 240 2.44 -17.10 -19.62
C PHE A 240 1.24 -16.41 -20.30
N VAL A 241 1.33 -15.09 -20.54
CA VAL A 241 0.29 -14.32 -21.25
C VAL A 241 0.08 -14.86 -22.66
N ARG A 242 1.16 -15.16 -23.40
CA ARG A 242 1.07 -15.77 -24.74
C ARG A 242 0.33 -17.11 -24.70
N ALA A 243 0.70 -18.00 -23.77
CA ALA A 243 0.07 -19.30 -23.65
C ALA A 243 -1.44 -19.21 -23.35
N LEU A 244 -1.86 -18.21 -22.55
CA LEU A 244 -3.29 -17.93 -22.34
C LEU A 244 -3.97 -17.47 -23.62
N ALA A 245 -3.38 -16.51 -24.35
CA ALA A 245 -3.93 -15.98 -25.59
C ALA A 245 -4.03 -17.05 -26.70
N GLU A 246 -3.00 -17.88 -26.86
CA GLU A 246 -2.99 -19.03 -27.79
C GLU A 246 -4.04 -20.08 -27.40
N GLY A 247 -4.32 -20.22 -26.09
CA GLY A 247 -5.42 -21.02 -25.57
C GLY A 247 -6.81 -20.38 -25.71
N GLY A 248 -6.93 -19.24 -26.39
CA GLY A 248 -8.19 -18.54 -26.64
C GLY A 248 -8.74 -17.77 -25.42
N ARG A 249 -7.90 -17.53 -24.40
CA ARG A 249 -8.30 -16.81 -23.18
C ARG A 249 -8.03 -15.32 -23.33
N PRO A 250 -9.03 -14.44 -23.17
CA PRO A 250 -8.80 -13.00 -23.07
C PRO A 250 -7.93 -12.68 -21.86
N VAL A 251 -6.92 -11.83 -22.05
CA VAL A 251 -6.04 -11.35 -20.99
C VAL A 251 -6.19 -9.85 -20.84
N ARG A 252 -6.40 -9.40 -19.59
CA ARG A 252 -6.41 -7.99 -19.23
C ARG A 252 -5.20 -7.66 -18.34
N LEU A 253 -4.22 -6.96 -18.89
CA LEU A 253 -3.06 -6.46 -18.17
C LEU A 253 -3.47 -5.31 -17.24
N LEU A 254 -3.01 -5.38 -15.98
CA LEU A 254 -3.27 -4.38 -14.95
C LEU A 254 -1.94 -3.85 -14.40
N THR A 255 -1.91 -2.57 -14.05
CA THR A 255 -0.78 -1.93 -13.36
C THR A 255 -1.18 -1.54 -11.94
N GLY A 256 -0.21 -1.10 -11.13
CA GLY A 256 -0.48 -0.52 -9.81
C GLY A 256 0.32 0.76 -9.53
N ASP A 257 1.21 1.14 -10.45
CA ASP A 257 2.00 2.36 -10.42
C ASP A 257 2.33 2.80 -11.86
N ALA A 258 2.65 4.07 -12.05
CA ALA A 258 2.97 4.62 -13.38
C ALA A 258 4.25 4.01 -13.97
N CYS A 259 5.17 3.53 -13.13
CA CYS A 259 6.40 2.90 -13.59
C CYS A 259 6.18 1.54 -14.28
N ASP A 260 5.00 0.93 -14.18
CA ASP A 260 4.70 -0.36 -14.82
C ASP A 260 4.37 -0.25 -16.31
N ALA A 261 4.09 0.96 -16.82
CA ALA A 261 3.66 1.17 -18.20
C ALA A 261 4.60 0.56 -19.25
N PRO A 262 5.95 0.64 -19.11
CA PRO A 262 6.88 -0.02 -20.03
C PRO A 262 6.74 -1.55 -20.06
N VAL A 263 6.42 -2.19 -18.92
CA VAL A 263 6.22 -3.65 -18.85
C VAL A 263 4.96 -4.05 -19.60
N VAL A 264 3.87 -3.28 -19.45
CA VAL A 264 2.64 -3.50 -20.22
C VAL A 264 2.89 -3.37 -21.71
N ALA A 265 3.57 -2.30 -22.14
CA ALA A 265 3.90 -2.07 -23.54
C ALA A 265 4.75 -3.22 -24.12
N ALA A 266 5.77 -3.67 -23.39
CA ALA A 266 6.63 -4.77 -23.81
C ALA A 266 5.86 -6.10 -23.98
N ILE A 267 4.91 -6.40 -23.10
CA ILE A 267 4.08 -7.61 -23.22
C ILE A 267 3.11 -7.51 -24.40
N LEU A 268 2.47 -6.36 -24.61
CA LEU A 268 1.56 -6.14 -25.74
C LEU A 268 2.29 -6.29 -27.08
N ASP A 269 3.43 -5.63 -27.25
CA ASP A 269 4.26 -5.72 -28.45
C ASP A 269 4.78 -7.14 -28.69
N ALA A 270 5.19 -7.84 -27.63
CA ALA A 270 5.72 -9.19 -27.78
C ALA A 270 4.63 -10.19 -28.16
N VAL A 271 3.47 -10.16 -27.48
CA VAL A 271 2.42 -11.17 -27.68
C VAL A 271 1.65 -10.93 -28.98
N ASP A 272 1.45 -9.67 -29.37
CA ASP A 272 0.78 -9.25 -30.62
C ASP A 272 -0.52 -10.04 -30.90
N SER A 273 -1.48 -9.93 -29.98
CA SER A 273 -2.76 -10.63 -30.07
C SER A 273 -3.92 -9.74 -29.65
N PRO A 274 -5.05 -9.74 -30.38
CA PRO A 274 -6.24 -8.96 -30.03
C PRO A 274 -6.89 -9.42 -28.72
N LEU A 275 -6.53 -10.60 -28.20
CA LEU A 275 -7.01 -11.11 -26.92
C LEU A 275 -6.29 -10.48 -25.72
N VAL A 276 -5.18 -9.78 -25.92
CA VAL A 276 -4.41 -9.15 -24.84
C VAL A 276 -4.65 -7.64 -24.85
N THR A 277 -5.21 -7.12 -23.77
CA THR A 277 -5.56 -5.71 -23.61
C THR A 277 -5.01 -5.16 -22.30
N ALA A 278 -4.87 -3.86 -22.16
CA ALA A 278 -4.49 -3.21 -20.90
C ALA A 278 -5.66 -2.42 -20.31
N ALA A 279 -5.80 -2.43 -18.99
CA ALA A 279 -6.75 -1.56 -18.30
C ALA A 279 -6.10 -0.21 -17.98
N GLU A 280 -6.90 0.87 -18.07
CA GLU A 280 -6.54 2.21 -17.61
C GLU A 280 -7.17 2.50 -16.24
N ALA A 281 -6.92 1.64 -15.25
CA ALA A 281 -7.45 1.83 -13.90
C ALA A 281 -6.65 2.91 -13.16
N ALA A 282 -7.33 3.96 -12.69
CA ALA A 282 -6.76 5.05 -11.92
C ALA A 282 -7.03 4.91 -10.40
N SER A 283 -7.72 3.85 -9.97
CA SER A 283 -8.11 3.63 -8.57
C SER A 283 -8.15 2.13 -8.20
N LEU A 284 -8.08 1.84 -6.89
CA LEU A 284 -8.32 0.46 -6.41
C LEU A 284 -9.77 0.02 -6.69
N ALA A 285 -10.74 0.93 -6.68
CA ALA A 285 -12.13 0.63 -7.02
C ALA A 285 -12.27 0.13 -8.46
N GLU A 286 -11.62 0.80 -9.42
CA GLU A 286 -11.59 0.36 -10.82
C GLU A 286 -10.80 -0.94 -11.01
N LEU A 287 -9.66 -1.11 -10.33
CA LEU A 287 -8.94 -2.39 -10.33
C LEU A 287 -9.80 -3.54 -9.80
N MET A 288 -10.50 -3.33 -8.68
CA MET A 288 -11.42 -4.34 -8.14
C MET A 288 -12.55 -4.65 -9.12
N LYS A 289 -13.06 -3.65 -9.86
CA LYS A 289 -14.11 -3.86 -10.87
C LYS A 289 -13.62 -4.75 -12.02
N GLU A 290 -12.41 -4.51 -12.53
CA GLU A 290 -11.79 -5.37 -13.56
C GLU A 290 -11.63 -6.80 -13.02
N MET A 291 -11.10 -6.94 -11.79
CA MET A 291 -10.84 -8.25 -11.19
C MET A 291 -12.12 -9.01 -10.81
N ALA A 292 -13.20 -8.33 -10.44
CA ALA A 292 -14.49 -8.94 -10.11
C ALA A 292 -15.22 -9.51 -11.34
N ALA A 293 -14.89 -9.02 -12.54
CA ALA A 293 -15.38 -9.55 -13.81
C ALA A 293 -14.49 -10.66 -14.40
N ALA A 294 -13.32 -10.90 -13.80
CA ALA A 294 -12.37 -11.92 -14.23
C ALA A 294 -12.66 -13.29 -13.61
N ASP A 295 -12.26 -14.32 -14.33
CA ASP A 295 -12.38 -15.70 -13.87
C ASP A 295 -11.27 -16.06 -12.89
N ALA A 296 -10.08 -15.49 -13.10
CA ALA A 296 -8.90 -15.61 -12.27
C ALA A 296 -7.98 -14.38 -12.40
N VAL A 297 -7.13 -14.18 -11.39
CA VAL A 297 -6.11 -13.11 -11.37
C VAL A 297 -4.73 -13.74 -11.16
N VAL A 298 -3.74 -13.30 -11.94
CA VAL A 298 -2.32 -13.52 -11.65
C VAL A 298 -1.70 -12.17 -11.39
N ALA A 299 -1.08 -11.92 -10.23
CA ALA A 299 -0.56 -10.58 -9.95
C ALA A 299 0.74 -10.57 -9.16
N THR A 300 1.59 -9.60 -9.49
CA THR A 300 2.86 -9.35 -8.80
C THR A 300 2.71 -8.28 -7.73
N ARG A 301 2.04 -7.16 -8.05
CA ARG A 301 1.89 -6.03 -7.11
C ARG A 301 1.01 -6.40 -5.92
N TYR A 302 1.46 -6.00 -4.73
CA TYR A 302 0.77 -6.30 -3.47
C TYR A 302 -0.69 -5.83 -3.45
N HIS A 303 -0.99 -4.60 -3.90
CA HIS A 303 -2.37 -4.12 -3.91
C HIS A 303 -3.22 -4.70 -5.03
N ASN A 304 -2.62 -5.24 -6.10
CA ASN A 304 -3.37 -6.02 -7.08
C ASN A 304 -3.83 -7.34 -6.46
N LEU A 305 -2.98 -7.98 -5.64
CA LEU A 305 -3.38 -9.15 -4.85
C LEU A 305 -4.49 -8.80 -3.85
N VAL A 306 -4.34 -7.71 -3.09
CA VAL A 306 -5.39 -7.27 -2.15
C VAL A 306 -6.73 -7.04 -2.86
N CYS A 307 -6.73 -6.32 -3.99
CA CYS A 307 -7.94 -6.07 -4.78
C CYS A 307 -8.58 -7.36 -5.30
N ALA A 308 -7.79 -8.30 -5.82
CA ALA A 308 -8.29 -9.56 -6.35
C ALA A 308 -8.93 -10.43 -5.26
N LEU A 309 -8.25 -10.53 -4.11
CA LEU A 309 -8.73 -11.29 -2.96
C LEU A 309 -10.00 -10.63 -2.37
N LYS A 310 -10.04 -9.30 -2.27
CA LYS A 310 -11.21 -8.53 -1.84
C LYS A 310 -12.40 -8.67 -2.81
N ALA A 311 -12.16 -8.72 -4.11
CA ALA A 311 -13.16 -8.99 -5.12
C ALA A 311 -13.68 -10.45 -5.10
N GLY A 312 -13.04 -11.33 -4.33
CA GLY A 312 -13.41 -12.73 -4.24
C GLY A 312 -12.99 -13.55 -5.47
N THR A 313 -12.01 -13.08 -6.23
CA THR A 313 -11.54 -13.72 -7.45
C THR A 313 -10.36 -14.67 -7.16
N PRO A 314 -10.38 -15.93 -7.64
CA PRO A 314 -9.25 -16.85 -7.50
C PRO A 314 -7.95 -16.20 -7.96
N THR A 315 -6.94 -16.22 -7.11
CA THR A 315 -5.71 -15.43 -7.30
C THR A 315 -4.47 -16.32 -7.21
N LEU A 316 -3.52 -16.13 -8.13
CA LEU A 316 -2.17 -16.69 -8.10
C LEU A 316 -1.17 -15.54 -7.97
N ALA A 317 -0.33 -15.58 -6.95
CA ALA A 317 0.65 -14.53 -6.71
C ALA A 317 1.97 -14.83 -7.41
N LEU A 318 2.46 -13.87 -8.20
CA LEU A 318 3.87 -13.75 -8.52
C LEU A 318 4.54 -13.03 -7.35
N SER A 319 4.94 -13.81 -6.35
CA SER A 319 5.39 -13.32 -5.06
C SER A 319 6.81 -12.77 -5.15
N TYR A 320 6.96 -11.47 -4.87
CA TYR A 320 8.25 -10.80 -4.82
C TYR A 320 8.77 -10.58 -3.40
N ALA A 321 7.94 -10.85 -2.39
CA ALA A 321 8.27 -10.60 -0.99
C ALA A 321 7.39 -11.42 -0.06
N ALA A 322 7.91 -11.76 1.13
CA ALA A 322 7.21 -12.54 2.15
C ALA A 322 5.84 -11.95 2.56
N LYS A 323 5.60 -10.64 2.37
CA LYS A 323 4.29 -10.01 2.60
C LYS A 323 3.21 -10.52 1.63
N SER A 324 3.57 -10.80 0.38
CA SER A 324 2.64 -11.38 -0.60
C SER A 324 2.25 -12.80 -0.19
N ASP A 325 3.22 -13.61 0.23
CA ASP A 325 2.95 -14.98 0.73
C ASP A 325 2.09 -14.97 1.99
N ALA A 326 2.39 -14.08 2.95
CA ALA A 326 1.61 -13.93 4.16
C ALA A 326 0.16 -13.53 3.87
N LEU A 327 -0.06 -12.63 2.90
CA LEU A 327 -1.39 -12.25 2.45
C LEU A 327 -2.13 -13.43 1.81
N MET A 328 -1.50 -14.15 0.89
CA MET A 328 -2.08 -15.31 0.22
C MET A 328 -2.44 -16.40 1.24
N ALA A 329 -1.55 -16.71 2.17
CA ALA A 329 -1.79 -17.67 3.24
C ALA A 329 -2.97 -17.24 4.15
N ARG A 330 -3.04 -15.96 4.53
CA ARG A 330 -4.14 -15.41 5.34
C ARG A 330 -5.50 -15.59 4.65
N MET A 331 -5.54 -15.46 3.33
CA MET A 331 -6.75 -15.62 2.53
C MET A 331 -7.04 -17.06 2.10
N GLY A 332 -6.23 -18.04 2.54
CA GLY A 332 -6.42 -19.46 2.24
C GLY A 332 -5.87 -19.91 0.89
N LEU A 333 -5.06 -19.08 0.22
CA LEU A 333 -4.49 -19.33 -1.10
C LEU A 333 -2.96 -19.48 -1.05
N GLY A 334 -2.38 -19.84 0.11
CA GLY A 334 -0.91 -19.95 0.28
C GLY A 334 -0.23 -20.99 -0.63
N ALA A 335 -0.97 -21.93 -1.22
CA ALA A 335 -0.45 -22.86 -2.23
C ALA A 335 -0.27 -22.22 -3.62
N TYR A 336 -0.86 -21.05 -3.84
CA TYR A 336 -0.86 -20.30 -5.11
C TYR A 336 0.10 -19.10 -5.01
N CYS A 337 1.33 -19.39 -4.59
CA CYS A 337 2.46 -18.47 -4.65
C CYS A 337 3.52 -19.02 -5.61
N HIS A 338 4.01 -18.15 -6.49
CA HIS A 338 5.07 -18.44 -7.45
C HIS A 338 6.14 -17.34 -7.34
N PRO A 339 7.43 -17.66 -7.15
CA PRO A 339 8.47 -16.64 -6.98
C PRO A 339 8.61 -15.73 -8.22
N ALA A 340 8.58 -14.42 -8.03
CA ALA A 340 8.66 -13.44 -9.12
C ALA A 340 10.09 -13.23 -9.66
N ASP A 341 11.11 -13.58 -8.88
CA ASP A 341 12.54 -13.55 -9.25
C ASP A 341 12.97 -14.82 -10.00
N GLU A 342 12.24 -15.92 -9.84
CA GLU A 342 12.54 -17.20 -10.47
C GLU A 342 11.42 -17.72 -11.40
N VAL A 343 10.66 -16.81 -12.03
CA VAL A 343 9.48 -17.18 -12.84
C VAL A 343 9.75 -18.34 -13.81
N ASP A 344 8.97 -19.40 -13.65
CA ASP A 344 8.91 -20.57 -14.52
C ASP A 344 7.51 -20.60 -15.15
N ALA A 345 7.43 -20.30 -16.45
CA ALA A 345 6.16 -20.15 -17.16
C ALA A 345 5.35 -21.45 -17.22
N ASP A 346 6.01 -22.61 -17.33
CA ASP A 346 5.33 -23.90 -17.44
C ASP A 346 4.71 -24.28 -16.11
N ARG A 347 5.49 -24.17 -15.03
CA ARG A 347 4.98 -24.37 -13.67
C ARG A 347 3.91 -23.35 -13.28
N LEU A 348 4.06 -22.10 -13.69
CA LEU A 348 3.06 -21.05 -13.46
C LEU A 348 1.73 -21.40 -14.15
N LEU A 349 1.79 -21.91 -15.37
CA LEU A 349 0.62 -22.35 -16.12
C LEU A 349 -0.05 -23.59 -15.49
N GLU A 350 0.72 -24.52 -14.95
CA GLU A 350 0.20 -25.66 -14.17
C GLU A 350 -0.53 -25.20 -12.91
N GLN A 351 0.09 -24.32 -12.12
CA GLN A 351 -0.53 -23.73 -10.93
C GLN A 351 -1.80 -22.95 -11.27
N PHE A 352 -1.80 -22.23 -12.39
CA PHE A 352 -2.96 -21.51 -12.90
C PHE A 352 -4.10 -22.47 -13.25
N ARG A 353 -3.84 -23.53 -14.02
CA ARG A 353 -4.87 -24.52 -14.38
C ARG A 353 -5.48 -25.20 -13.15
N GLU A 354 -4.67 -25.49 -12.13
CA GLU A 354 -5.15 -26.03 -10.86
C GLU A 354 -6.00 -25.02 -10.07
N LEU A 355 -5.61 -23.73 -10.07
CA LEU A 355 -6.40 -22.64 -9.49
C LEU A 355 -7.79 -22.58 -10.15
N GLU A 356 -7.85 -22.68 -11.48
CA GLU A 356 -9.12 -22.65 -12.22
C GLU A 356 -10.02 -23.84 -11.91
N ARG A 357 -9.43 -25.05 -11.87
CA ARG A 357 -10.16 -26.27 -11.50
C ARG A 357 -10.81 -26.16 -10.12
N ARG A 358 -10.19 -25.42 -9.20
CA ARG A 358 -10.69 -25.19 -7.84
C ARG A 358 -11.41 -23.86 -7.65
N SER A 359 -11.70 -23.12 -8.73
CA SER A 359 -12.29 -21.77 -8.69
C SER A 359 -13.52 -21.67 -7.77
N ALA A 360 -14.49 -22.58 -7.89
CA ALA A 360 -15.70 -22.56 -7.06
C ALA A 360 -15.44 -22.79 -5.56
N GLU A 361 -14.42 -23.58 -5.20
CA GLU A 361 -13.99 -23.78 -3.82
C GLU A 361 -13.28 -22.54 -3.28
N LEU A 362 -12.37 -21.98 -4.07
CA LEU A 362 -11.57 -20.81 -3.70
C LEU A 362 -12.44 -19.56 -3.55
N ARG A 363 -13.43 -19.36 -4.42
CA ARG A 363 -14.41 -18.27 -4.30
C ARG A 363 -15.17 -18.33 -2.96
N ARG A 364 -15.65 -19.52 -2.57
CA ARG A 364 -16.29 -19.72 -1.25
C ARG A 364 -15.35 -19.41 -0.10
N THR A 365 -14.09 -19.87 -0.21
CA THR A 365 -13.05 -19.57 0.79
C THR A 365 -12.84 -18.06 0.92
N LEU A 366 -12.72 -17.35 -0.21
CA LEU A 366 -12.52 -15.91 -0.22
C LEU A 366 -13.72 -15.15 0.35
N THR A 367 -14.96 -15.59 0.09
CA THR A 367 -16.15 -15.00 0.71
C THR A 367 -16.07 -15.02 2.24
N GLU A 368 -15.74 -16.17 2.84
CA GLU A 368 -15.61 -16.29 4.30
C GLU A 368 -14.42 -15.48 4.85
N ARG A 369 -13.28 -15.52 4.14
CA ARG A 369 -12.09 -14.76 4.55
C ARG A 369 -12.31 -13.26 4.47
N ASN A 370 -13.04 -12.78 3.45
CA ASN A 370 -13.41 -11.37 3.31
C ASN A 370 -14.38 -10.93 4.42
N LYS A 371 -15.32 -11.78 4.83
CA LYS A 371 -16.20 -11.50 5.98
C LYS A 371 -15.40 -11.32 7.27
N HIS A 372 -14.45 -12.23 7.53
CA HIS A 372 -13.57 -12.10 8.69
C HIS A 372 -12.67 -10.85 8.62
N ALA A 373 -12.14 -10.53 7.44
CA ALA A 373 -11.31 -9.34 7.26
C ALA A 373 -12.12 -8.05 7.53
N ALA A 374 -13.36 -7.97 7.05
CA ALA A 374 -14.25 -6.84 7.32
C ALA A 374 -14.49 -6.66 8.84
N GLN A 375 -14.84 -7.74 9.55
CA GLN A 375 -15.05 -7.70 11.00
C GLN A 375 -13.82 -7.21 11.76
N GLN A 376 -12.64 -7.69 11.40
CA GLN A 376 -11.39 -7.25 12.04
C GLN A 376 -11.10 -5.75 11.80
N LEU A 377 -11.46 -5.22 10.63
CA LEU A 377 -11.30 -3.79 10.34
C LEU A 377 -12.33 -2.94 11.08
N ASP A 378 -13.57 -3.42 11.23
CA ASP A 378 -14.58 -2.76 12.06
C ASP A 378 -14.13 -2.68 13.54
N ASP A 379 -13.51 -3.75 14.06
CA ASP A 379 -12.91 -3.76 15.40
C ASP A 379 -11.74 -2.75 15.52
N GLN A 380 -10.92 -2.64 14.47
CA GLN A 380 -9.84 -1.65 14.40
C GLN A 380 -10.41 -0.23 14.44
N PHE A 381 -11.38 0.08 13.61
CA PHE A 381 -12.03 1.39 13.53
C PHE A 381 -12.73 1.76 14.83
N THR A 382 -13.42 0.82 15.47
CA THR A 382 -13.98 0.98 16.82
C THR A 382 -12.89 1.34 17.84
N THR A 383 -11.75 0.66 17.76
CA THR A 383 -10.59 0.93 18.61
C THR A 383 -9.99 2.31 18.34
N LEU A 384 -9.90 2.74 17.08
CA LEU A 384 -9.43 4.08 16.70
C LEU A 384 -10.37 5.16 17.25
N THR A 385 -11.68 5.03 17.05
CA THR A 385 -12.70 5.94 17.60
C THR A 385 -12.52 6.09 19.12
N ARG A 386 -12.44 4.97 19.83
CA ARG A 386 -12.25 4.96 21.29
C ARG A 386 -10.93 5.60 21.73
N THR A 387 -9.84 5.32 21.02
CA THR A 387 -8.49 5.69 21.46
C THR A 387 -8.15 7.13 21.09
N LEU A 388 -8.55 7.59 19.91
CA LEU A 388 -8.14 8.87 19.35
C LEU A 388 -9.15 9.98 19.64
N PHE A 389 -10.45 9.69 19.58
CA PHE A 389 -11.51 10.71 19.56
C PHE A 389 -12.28 10.87 20.88
N LYS A 390 -12.32 9.87 21.77
CA LYS A 390 -13.09 9.98 23.04
C LYS A 390 -12.45 10.86 24.13
N ALA A 391 -11.19 11.24 24.02
CA ALA A 391 -10.54 12.09 25.04
C ALA A 391 -10.72 13.60 24.79
N THR A 392 -11.05 14.01 23.57
CA THR A 392 -11.31 15.41 23.22
C THR A 392 -12.63 15.92 23.79
N ALA A 393 -13.60 15.03 24.07
CA ALA A 393 -14.87 15.37 24.71
C ALA A 393 -14.77 15.63 26.23
N ARG A 394 -13.63 15.33 26.89
CA ARG A 394 -13.45 15.47 28.35
C ARG A 394 -12.67 16.71 28.79
N GLN A 395 -12.27 17.60 27.87
CA GLN A 395 -11.62 18.88 28.22
C GLN A 395 -12.60 20.05 28.40
N GLU A 396 -13.90 19.84 28.24
CA GLU A 396 -14.92 20.79 28.66
C GLU A 396 -15.60 20.26 29.94
N THR A 397 -15.09 20.66 31.09
CA THR A 397 -15.87 20.71 32.34
C THR A 397 -15.31 21.88 33.17
N PRO A 398 -16.20 22.69 33.76
CA PRO A 398 -16.15 24.15 33.71
C PRO A 398 -15.10 24.82 34.57
#